data_AF-A0A9R0JQQ9-F1
#
_entry.id   AF-A0A9R0JQQ9-F1
#
_cell.length_a   1.000
_cell.length_b   1.000
_cell.length_c   1.000
_cell.angle_alpha   90.00
_cell.angle_beta   90.00
_cell.angle_gamma   90.00
#
_symmetry.space_group_name_H-M   'P 1'
#
loop_
_entity.id
_entity.type
_entity.pdbx_description
1 polymer ?
#
loop_
_entity_poly.entity_id
_entity_poly.type
_entity_poly.pdbx_seq_one_letter_code
_entity_poly.pdbx_strand_id
1 'polypeptide(L)'
;MADTKFHPALAVSNIKNHIPIILEMETDHYSAWAELSKLHTRSHRVLSHILPTGKEPVPSTDDEIELWSTLDAVVLQWIYATISTDLLHTIIEEDISAKEVWDRLRNIFQDNKNSRVVALEHDFSHVKMRDFPNASAYCQRLKTLADQLKSVGAPVTDNRLVLQLVAGLTEAYKYVGTQIRQSKTFAPLS
;
A
#
# COMPACT_ATOMS: atom_id res chain seq x y z
N MET A 1 -13.52 30.95 34.70
CA MET A 1 -12.30 30.71 33.92
C MET A 1 -12.42 29.30 33.39
N ALA A 2 -12.56 29.12 32.08
CA ALA A 2 -12.58 27.79 31.48
C ALA A 2 -11.18 27.20 31.65
N ASP A 3 -11.10 26.01 32.24
CA ASP A 3 -9.85 25.30 32.47
C ASP A 3 -9.35 24.80 31.10
N THR A 4 -8.40 25.52 30.48
CA THR A 4 -7.84 25.16 29.17
C THR A 4 -7.00 23.90 29.32
N LYS A 5 -7.69 22.76 29.25
CA LYS A 5 -7.09 21.44 29.47
C LYS A 5 -6.05 21.17 28.39
N PHE A 6 -4.79 21.03 28.81
CA PHE A 6 -3.67 20.73 27.93
C PHE A 6 -3.96 19.52 27.02
N HIS A 7 -3.76 19.68 25.72
CA HIS A 7 -4.06 18.64 24.73
C HIS A 7 -2.90 17.63 24.64
N PRO A 8 -3.13 16.31 24.75
CA PRO A 8 -2.06 15.30 24.82
C PRO A 8 -1.13 15.30 23.60
N ALA A 9 -1.62 15.65 22.41
CA ALA A 9 -0.78 15.78 21.22
C ALA A 9 0.39 16.76 21.39
N LEU A 10 0.20 17.82 22.20
CA LEU A 10 1.21 18.85 22.44
C LEU A 10 2.35 18.37 23.36
N ALA A 11 2.24 17.19 24.00
CA ALA A 11 3.30 16.61 24.82
C ALA A 11 4.31 15.77 24.03
N VAL A 12 4.04 15.48 22.75
CA VAL A 12 4.89 14.58 21.95
C VAL A 12 6.10 15.34 21.42
N SER A 13 7.26 15.15 22.05
CA SER A 13 8.51 15.79 21.63
C SER A 13 9.20 15.09 20.45
N ASN A 14 9.03 13.76 20.31
CA ASN A 14 9.62 13.00 19.22
C ASN A 14 8.74 11.80 18.83
N ILE A 15 8.06 11.92 17.69
CA ILE A 15 7.18 10.87 17.14
C ILE A 15 7.92 9.57 16.82
N LYS A 16 9.22 9.61 16.51
CA LYS A 16 10.01 8.43 16.08
C LYS A 16 10.14 7.39 17.19
N ASN A 17 9.94 7.78 18.45
CA ASN A 17 9.88 6.84 19.58
C ASN A 17 8.62 5.96 19.55
N HIS A 18 7.56 6.41 18.87
CA HIS A 18 6.29 5.69 18.75
C HIS A 18 6.12 5.02 17.38
N ILE A 19 6.71 5.62 16.34
CA ILE A 19 6.69 5.11 14.97
C ILE A 19 8.15 4.97 14.51
N PRO A 20 8.81 3.82 14.77
CA PRO A 20 10.23 3.62 14.47
C PRO A 20 10.48 3.24 12.99
N ILE A 21 9.48 3.43 12.12
CA ILE A 21 9.55 3.11 10.69
C ILE A 21 9.55 4.42 9.92
N ILE A 22 10.50 4.54 8.98
CA ILE A 22 10.47 5.61 7.98
C ILE A 22 9.78 5.06 6.74
N LEU A 23 8.74 5.74 6.30
CA LEU A 23 8.04 5.41 5.06
C LEU A 23 8.90 5.83 3.86
N GLU A 24 9.07 4.92 2.91
CA GLU A 24 9.87 5.11 1.70
C GLU A 24 9.16 4.46 0.51
N MET A 25 9.31 5.03 -0.69
CA MET A 25 8.64 4.59 -1.93
C MET A 25 8.89 3.12 -2.29
N GLU A 26 10.10 2.62 -2.03
CA GLU A 26 10.53 1.27 -2.42
C GLU A 26 10.21 0.21 -1.36
N THR A 27 9.69 0.63 -0.20
CA THR A 27 9.41 -0.28 0.91
C THR A 27 7.94 -0.70 0.93
N ASP A 28 7.67 -1.96 1.27
CA ASP A 28 6.30 -2.45 1.49
C ASP A 28 5.77 -2.09 2.90
N HIS A 29 6.28 -1.00 3.48
CA HIS A 29 6.00 -0.60 4.85
C HIS A 29 4.77 0.31 4.98
N TYR A 30 4.16 0.75 3.87
CA TYR A 30 3.01 1.64 3.91
C TYR A 30 1.88 1.13 4.81
N SER A 31 1.54 -0.16 4.73
CA SER A 31 0.49 -0.75 5.56
C SER A 31 0.83 -0.65 7.06
N ALA A 32 2.05 -1.02 7.44
CA ALA A 32 2.49 -0.97 8.83
C ALA A 32 2.60 0.47 9.35
N TRP A 33 3.21 1.37 8.56
CA TRP A 33 3.32 2.79 8.88
C TRP A 33 1.94 3.42 9.05
N ALA A 34 1.00 3.16 8.13
CA ALA A 34 -0.35 3.72 8.20
C ALA A 34 -1.11 3.23 9.45
N GLU A 35 -0.97 1.95 9.84
CA GLU A 35 -1.58 1.46 11.09
C GLU A 35 -0.97 2.11 12.33
N LEU A 36 0.35 2.24 12.40
CA LEU A 36 1.03 2.89 13.52
C LEU A 36 0.65 4.38 13.65
N SER A 37 0.58 5.10 12.53
CA SER A 37 0.15 6.51 12.48
C SER A 37 -1.31 6.68 12.94
N LYS A 38 -2.22 5.80 12.50
CA LYS A 38 -3.62 5.79 12.97
C LYS A 38 -3.73 5.47 14.46
N LEU A 39 -2.91 4.54 14.97
CA LEU A 39 -2.90 4.21 16.39
C LEU A 39 -2.39 5.38 17.24
N HIS A 40 -1.31 6.03 16.79
CA HIS A 40 -0.71 7.17 17.48
C HIS A 40 -1.67 8.38 17.51
N THR A 41 -2.24 8.77 16.37
CA THR A 41 -3.20 9.88 16.32
C THR A 41 -4.46 9.60 17.15
N ARG A 42 -4.92 8.35 17.21
CA ARG A 42 -6.04 7.94 18.08
C ARG A 42 -5.71 8.09 19.57
N SER A 43 -4.54 7.64 20.01
CA SER A 43 -4.17 7.75 21.43
C SER A 43 -4.00 9.22 21.87
N HIS A 44 -3.66 10.11 20.94
CA HIS A 44 -3.52 11.55 21.17
C HIS A 44 -4.75 12.38 20.80
N ARG A 45 -5.89 11.74 20.51
CA ARG A 45 -7.19 12.40 20.22
C ARG A 45 -7.20 13.33 19.00
N VAL A 46 -6.36 13.05 18.01
CA VAL A 46 -6.25 13.84 16.76
C VAL A 46 -6.53 13.00 15.50
N LEU A 47 -7.13 11.82 15.63
CA LEU A 47 -7.41 10.93 14.49
C LEU A 47 -8.24 11.62 13.38
N SER A 48 -9.15 12.53 13.76
CA SER A 48 -9.99 13.29 12.83
C SER A 48 -9.21 14.17 11.86
N HIS A 49 -7.97 14.56 12.19
CA HIS A 49 -7.10 15.34 11.30
C HIS A 49 -6.63 14.55 10.09
N ILE A 50 -6.60 13.22 10.15
CA ILE A 50 -6.25 12.35 8.99
C ILE A 50 -7.44 11.55 8.46
N LEU A 51 -8.42 11.28 9.31
CA LEU A 51 -9.61 10.48 9.02
C LEU A 51 -10.86 11.11 9.65
N PRO A 52 -11.34 12.26 9.14
CA PRO A 52 -12.55 12.88 9.65
C PRO A 52 -13.77 11.97 9.39
N THR A 53 -14.68 11.92 10.35
CA THR A 53 -15.91 11.11 10.27
C THR A 53 -17.13 11.94 9.82
N GLY A 54 -16.99 13.26 9.76
CA GLY A 54 -18.07 14.20 9.46
C GLY A 54 -19.01 14.44 10.65
N LYS A 55 -18.70 13.87 11.81
CA LYS A 55 -19.46 14.03 13.06
C LYS A 55 -18.75 14.93 14.06
N GLU A 56 -17.55 15.38 13.72
CA GLU A 56 -16.77 16.29 14.54
C GLU A 56 -17.47 17.65 14.64
N PRO A 57 -17.49 18.28 15.82
CA PRO A 57 -17.98 19.63 15.94
C PRO A 57 -17.13 20.57 15.10
N VAL A 58 -17.78 21.45 14.35
CA VAL A 58 -17.10 22.50 13.59
C VAL A 58 -16.59 23.54 14.61
N PRO A 59 -15.28 23.85 14.62
CA PRO A 59 -14.75 24.94 15.44
C PRO A 59 -15.53 26.22 15.18
N SER A 60 -16.04 26.85 16.24
CA SER A 60 -17.00 27.96 16.15
C SER A 60 -16.49 29.25 16.80
N THR A 61 -15.48 29.13 17.66
CA THR A 61 -14.80 30.25 18.31
C THR A 61 -13.37 30.38 17.81
N ASP A 62 -12.79 31.59 17.92
CA ASP A 62 -11.40 31.83 17.49
C ASP A 62 -10.41 30.90 18.21
N ASP A 63 -10.58 30.69 19.51
CA ASP A 63 -9.76 29.76 20.31
C ASP A 63 -9.85 28.30 19.81
N GLU A 64 -11.05 27.85 19.41
CA GLU A 64 -11.24 26.51 18.86
C GLU A 64 -10.61 26.36 17.47
N ILE A 65 -10.68 27.41 16.65
CA ILE A 65 -10.07 27.45 15.31
C ILE A 65 -8.54 27.41 15.43
N GLU A 66 -7.97 28.23 16.33
CA GLU A 66 -6.53 28.26 16.60
C GLU A 66 -6.03 26.92 17.15
N LEU A 67 -6.77 26.32 18.11
CA LEU A 67 -6.44 25.00 18.63
C LEU A 67 -6.49 23.93 17.54
N TRP A 68 -7.53 23.93 16.70
CA TRP A 68 -7.63 22.99 15.59
C TRP A 68 -6.43 23.12 14.64
N SER A 69 -6.08 24.34 14.24
CA SER A 69 -4.93 24.62 13.37
C SER A 69 -3.61 24.15 13.99
N THR A 70 -3.44 24.40 15.30
CA THR A 70 -2.26 23.95 16.05
C THR A 70 -2.14 22.42 16.06
N LEU A 71 -3.26 21.72 16.28
CA LEU A 71 -3.28 20.25 16.29
C LEU A 71 -3.05 19.67 14.89
N ASP A 72 -3.55 20.31 13.84
CA ASP A 72 -3.30 19.91 12.45
C ASP A 72 -1.80 20.01 12.11
N ALA A 73 -1.18 21.13 12.47
CA ALA A 73 0.26 21.35 12.30
C ALA A 73 1.11 20.31 13.04
N VAL A 74 0.71 19.89 14.25
CA VAL A 74 1.39 18.83 15.00
C VAL A 74 1.31 17.49 14.27
N VAL A 75 0.14 17.13 13.72
CA VAL A 75 -0.02 15.89 12.96
C VAL A 75 0.77 15.92 11.66
N LEU A 76 0.82 17.07 10.97
CA LEU A 76 1.69 17.27 9.80
C LEU A 76 3.17 17.05 10.14
N GLN A 77 3.65 17.63 11.23
CA GLN A 77 5.02 17.44 11.69
C GLN A 77 5.32 15.96 11.97
N TRP A 78 4.38 15.23 12.56
CA TRP A 78 4.52 13.78 12.79
C TRP A 78 4.63 12.99 11.49
N ILE A 79 3.79 13.31 10.50
CA ILE A 79 3.85 12.67 9.17
C ILE A 79 5.21 12.97 8.53
N TYR A 80 5.62 14.24 8.44
CA TYR A 80 6.89 14.63 7.84
C TYR A 80 8.11 14.04 8.53
N ALA A 81 8.07 13.87 9.86
CA ALA A 81 9.15 13.25 10.60
C ALA A 81 9.26 11.73 10.38
N THR A 82 8.22 11.07 9.85
CA THR A 82 8.16 9.60 9.67
C THR A 82 8.15 9.16 8.22
N ILE A 83 8.38 10.06 7.28
CA ILE A 83 8.59 9.76 5.86
C ILE A 83 10.03 10.10 5.45
N SER A 84 10.50 9.53 4.36
CA SER A 84 11.79 9.88 3.78
C SER A 84 11.78 11.29 3.18
N THR A 85 12.97 11.87 3.04
CA THR A 85 13.17 13.17 2.40
C THR A 85 12.62 13.21 0.97
N ASP A 86 12.71 12.12 0.22
CA ASP A 86 12.20 12.04 -1.15
C ASP A 86 10.67 12.11 -1.20
N LEU A 87 10.00 11.40 -0.29
CA LEU A 87 8.54 11.50 -0.14
C LEU A 87 8.13 12.90 0.32
N LEU A 88 8.88 13.50 1.24
CA LEU A 88 8.62 14.86 1.70
C LEU A 88 8.63 15.84 0.53
N HIS A 89 9.69 15.84 -0.28
CA HIS A 89 9.78 16.70 -1.46
C HIS A 89 8.68 16.44 -2.50
N THR A 90 8.11 15.24 -2.53
CA THR A 90 7.04 14.87 -3.45
C THR A 90 5.68 15.42 -3.03
N ILE A 91 5.43 15.54 -1.73
CA ILE A 91 4.07 15.83 -1.21
C ILE A 91 3.93 17.20 -0.53
N ILE A 92 5.04 17.81 -0.12
CA ILE A 92 5.05 19.07 0.63
C ILE A 92 4.49 20.22 -0.22
N GLU A 93 3.64 21.04 0.39
CA GLU A 93 2.99 22.20 -0.22
C GLU A 93 2.68 23.24 0.86
N GLU A 94 2.55 24.51 0.46
CA GLU A 94 2.14 25.58 1.36
C GLU A 94 0.70 25.37 1.84
N ASP A 95 0.44 25.63 3.12
CA ASP A 95 -0.87 25.56 3.77
C ASP A 95 -1.67 24.25 3.59
N ILE A 96 -0.99 23.14 3.26
CA ILE A 96 -1.61 21.82 3.14
C ILE A 96 -1.99 21.24 4.50
N SER A 97 -3.18 20.67 4.62
CA SER A 97 -3.64 20.03 5.86
C SER A 97 -3.06 18.63 6.07
N ALA A 98 -3.05 18.16 7.33
CA ALA A 98 -2.65 16.80 7.67
C ALA A 98 -3.43 15.74 6.88
N LYS A 99 -4.72 16.00 6.64
CA LYS A 99 -5.61 15.14 5.86
C LYS A 99 -5.14 15.02 4.42
N GLU A 100 -4.84 16.14 3.79
CA GLU A 100 -4.44 16.16 2.37
C GLU A 100 -3.11 15.45 2.16
N VAL A 101 -2.13 15.67 3.05
CA VAL A 101 -0.86 14.93 3.04
C VAL A 101 -1.10 13.43 3.21
N TRP A 102 -1.96 13.05 4.17
CA TRP A 102 -2.31 11.66 4.42
C TRP A 102 -2.96 10.99 3.20
N ASP A 103 -3.88 11.67 2.54
CA ASP A 103 -4.57 11.17 1.35
C ASP A 103 -3.62 11.11 0.14
N ARG A 104 -2.68 12.07 -0.03
CA ARG A 104 -1.63 12.03 -1.05
C ARG A 104 -0.74 10.80 -0.88
N LEU A 105 -0.23 10.57 0.32
CA LEU A 105 0.58 9.38 0.62
C LEU A 105 -0.20 8.11 0.29
N ARG A 106 -1.46 8.02 0.74
CA ARG A 106 -2.32 6.88 0.39
C ARG A 106 -2.41 6.65 -1.10
N ASN A 107 -2.67 7.70 -1.88
CA ASN A 107 -2.83 7.60 -3.32
C ASN A 107 -1.52 7.16 -3.99
N ILE A 108 -0.38 7.73 -3.62
CA ILE A 108 0.94 7.34 -4.14
C ILE A 108 1.18 5.84 -3.97
N PHE A 109 0.94 5.30 -2.77
CA PHE A 109 1.17 3.88 -2.50
C PHE A 109 0.11 2.96 -3.13
N GLN A 110 -1.13 3.43 -3.28
CA GLN A 110 -2.18 2.71 -4.02
C GLN A 110 -1.89 2.67 -5.52
N ASP A 111 -1.48 3.78 -6.13
CA ASP A 111 -1.16 3.87 -7.54
C ASP A 111 0.11 3.09 -7.89
N ASN A 112 1.11 3.12 -7.02
CA ASN A 112 2.30 2.26 -7.14
C ASN A 112 1.89 0.77 -7.11
N LYS A 113 1.07 0.38 -6.13
CA LYS A 113 0.55 -0.99 -6.04
C LYS A 113 -0.23 -1.39 -7.29
N ASN A 114 -1.13 -0.54 -7.79
CA ASN A 114 -1.90 -0.79 -9.00
C ASN A 114 -1.00 -0.90 -10.24
N SER A 115 -0.02 -0.02 -10.38
CA SER A 115 0.95 -0.05 -11.48
C SER A 115 1.78 -1.33 -11.47
N ARG A 116 2.22 -1.77 -10.28
CA ARG A 116 2.93 -3.06 -10.10
C ARG A 116 2.04 -4.24 -10.47
N VAL A 117 0.76 -4.24 -10.07
CA VAL A 117 -0.20 -5.27 -10.48
C VAL A 117 -0.31 -5.30 -12.00
N VAL A 118 -0.52 -4.15 -12.66
CA VAL A 118 -0.65 -4.08 -14.13
C VAL A 118 0.61 -4.59 -14.83
N ALA A 119 1.79 -4.19 -14.39
CA ALA A 119 3.06 -4.64 -14.97
C ALA A 119 3.25 -6.16 -14.80
N LEU A 120 3.00 -6.69 -13.60
CA LEU A 120 3.10 -8.12 -13.34
C LEU A 120 2.05 -8.93 -14.11
N GLU A 121 0.84 -8.39 -14.30
CA GLU A 121 -0.21 -9.02 -15.10
C GLU A 121 0.12 -9.05 -16.59
N HIS A 122 0.70 -7.97 -17.09
CA HIS A 122 1.24 -7.92 -18.45
C HIS A 122 2.32 -8.99 -18.62
N ASP A 123 3.31 -9.05 -17.73
CA ASP A 123 4.36 -10.07 -17.77
C ASP A 123 3.78 -11.47 -17.71
N PHE A 124 2.88 -11.73 -16.76
CA PHE A 124 2.23 -13.03 -16.56
C PHE A 124 1.50 -13.50 -17.81
N SER A 125 0.72 -12.63 -18.45
CA SER A 125 -0.05 -12.94 -19.67
C SER A 125 0.81 -13.12 -20.92
N HIS A 126 2.03 -12.57 -20.93
CA HIS A 126 2.94 -12.63 -22.09
C HIS A 126 4.07 -13.66 -21.98
N VAL A 127 4.26 -14.33 -20.84
CA VAL A 127 5.27 -15.40 -20.72
C VAL A 127 5.00 -16.52 -21.73
N LYS A 128 5.93 -16.75 -22.65
CA LYS A 128 5.89 -17.90 -23.58
C LYS A 128 7.04 -18.85 -23.30
N MET A 129 6.79 -20.14 -23.40
CA MET A 129 7.80 -21.18 -23.17
C MET A 129 9.00 -21.05 -24.12
N ARG A 130 8.80 -20.54 -25.34
CA ARG A 130 9.86 -20.31 -26.33
C ARG A 130 10.96 -19.34 -25.87
N ASP A 131 10.65 -18.49 -24.88
CA ASP A 131 11.59 -17.49 -24.36
C ASP A 131 12.51 -18.09 -23.27
N PHE A 132 12.37 -19.38 -22.96
CA PHE A 132 13.09 -20.09 -21.91
C PHE A 132 13.81 -21.34 -22.47
N PRO A 133 14.95 -21.74 -21.85
CA PRO A 133 15.73 -22.87 -22.34
C PRO A 133 15.04 -24.23 -22.15
N ASN A 134 14.08 -24.34 -21.23
CA ASN A 134 13.36 -25.58 -20.95
C ASN A 134 12.03 -25.33 -20.20
N ALA A 135 11.20 -26.37 -20.09
CA ALA A 135 9.89 -26.32 -19.42
C ALA A 135 9.99 -25.93 -17.94
N SER A 136 11.04 -26.39 -17.24
CA SER A 136 11.23 -26.09 -15.82
C SER A 136 11.43 -24.59 -15.58
N ALA A 137 12.32 -23.96 -16.36
CA ALA A 137 12.57 -22.52 -16.29
C ALA A 137 11.30 -21.70 -16.60
N TYR A 138 10.51 -22.14 -17.59
CA TYR A 138 9.22 -21.52 -17.90
C TYR A 138 8.21 -21.62 -16.75
N CYS A 139 8.01 -22.82 -16.20
CA CYS A 139 7.13 -23.05 -15.05
C CYS A 139 7.56 -22.24 -13.82
N GLN A 140 8.88 -22.17 -13.56
CA GLN A 140 9.44 -21.39 -12.46
C GLN A 140 9.14 -19.90 -12.64
N ARG A 141 9.30 -19.35 -13.84
CA ARG A 141 8.97 -17.93 -14.10
C ARG A 141 7.49 -17.63 -13.85
N LEU A 142 6.58 -18.50 -14.30
CA LEU A 142 5.14 -18.35 -14.03
C LEU A 142 4.84 -18.39 -12.53
N LYS A 143 5.47 -19.30 -11.79
CA LYS A 143 5.34 -19.38 -10.33
C LYS A 143 5.84 -18.11 -9.65
N THR A 144 7.02 -17.62 -10.01
CA THR A 144 7.56 -16.35 -9.49
C THR A 144 6.61 -15.18 -9.74
N LEU A 145 6.05 -15.05 -10.94
CA LEU A 145 5.10 -13.99 -11.25
C LEU A 145 3.78 -14.14 -10.46
N ALA A 146 3.27 -15.37 -10.30
CA ALA A 146 2.10 -15.63 -9.47
C ALA A 146 2.34 -15.29 -7.99
N ASP A 147 3.53 -15.61 -7.46
CA ASP A 147 3.94 -15.28 -6.09
C ASP A 147 4.10 -13.75 -5.91
N GLN A 148 4.66 -13.06 -6.90
CA GLN A 148 4.77 -11.60 -6.91
C GLN A 148 3.40 -10.92 -6.99
N LEU A 149 2.49 -11.43 -7.84
CA LEU A 149 1.10 -10.97 -7.92
C LEU A 149 0.36 -11.16 -6.60
N LYS A 150 0.57 -12.30 -5.92
CA LYS A 150 0.05 -12.56 -4.59
C LYS A 150 0.60 -11.57 -3.55
N SER A 151 1.89 -11.25 -3.57
CA SER A 151 2.48 -10.31 -2.60
C SER A 151 1.96 -8.88 -2.76
N VAL A 152 1.60 -8.46 -3.98
CA VAL A 152 0.91 -7.17 -4.22
C VAL A 152 -0.62 -7.26 -4.09
N GLY A 153 -1.17 -8.35 -3.54
CA GLY A 153 -2.59 -8.48 -3.24
C GLY A 153 -3.49 -8.82 -4.44
N ALA A 154 -2.92 -9.30 -5.55
CA ALA A 154 -3.63 -9.73 -6.75
C ALA A 154 -3.39 -11.24 -7.03
N PRO A 155 -3.81 -12.16 -6.14
CA PRO A 155 -3.50 -13.58 -6.29
C PRO A 155 -4.03 -14.19 -7.59
N VAL A 156 -3.20 -14.99 -8.25
CA VAL A 156 -3.58 -15.76 -9.43
C VAL A 156 -4.28 -17.05 -8.99
N THR A 157 -5.43 -17.37 -9.59
CA THR A 157 -6.13 -18.63 -9.33
C THR A 157 -5.43 -19.80 -10.04
N ASP A 158 -5.50 -21.01 -9.48
CA ASP A 158 -4.89 -22.20 -10.07
C ASP A 158 -5.37 -22.44 -11.51
N ASN A 159 -6.67 -22.24 -11.77
CA ASN A 159 -7.23 -22.35 -13.12
C ASN A 159 -6.58 -21.34 -14.09
N ARG A 160 -6.37 -20.10 -13.66
CA ARG A 160 -5.72 -19.07 -14.47
C ARG A 160 -4.25 -19.38 -14.71
N LEU A 161 -3.57 -19.92 -13.69
CA LEU A 161 -2.19 -20.39 -13.82
C LEU A 161 -2.06 -21.52 -14.84
N VAL A 162 -2.96 -22.51 -14.79
CA VAL A 162 -3.00 -23.62 -15.75
C VAL A 162 -3.34 -23.13 -17.16
N LEU A 163 -4.32 -22.23 -17.31
CA LEU A 163 -4.66 -21.65 -18.61
C LEU A 163 -3.47 -20.91 -19.22
N GLN A 164 -2.75 -20.12 -18.42
CA GLN A 164 -1.58 -19.39 -18.89
C GLN A 164 -0.41 -20.33 -19.23
N LEU A 165 -0.15 -21.33 -18.40
CA LEU A 165 0.84 -22.39 -18.65
C LEU A 165 0.58 -23.04 -20.01
N VAL A 166 -0.65 -23.49 -20.25
CA VAL A 166 -1.01 -24.21 -21.47
C VAL A 166 -1.02 -23.28 -22.69
N ALA A 167 -1.41 -22.01 -22.53
CA ALA A 167 -1.41 -21.02 -23.61
C ALA A 167 -0.01 -20.57 -24.04
N GLY A 168 1.02 -20.79 -23.20
CA GLY A 168 2.41 -20.46 -23.52
C GLY A 168 3.26 -21.65 -23.99
N LEU A 169 2.74 -22.89 -23.97
CA LEU A 169 3.44 -24.08 -24.46
C LEU A 169 3.79 -23.97 -25.96
N THR A 170 4.94 -24.52 -26.34
CA THR A 170 5.34 -24.63 -27.75
C THR A 170 4.66 -25.81 -28.44
N GLU A 171 4.75 -25.87 -29.77
CA GLU A 171 4.21 -26.97 -30.61
C GLU A 171 4.62 -28.36 -30.12
N ALA A 172 5.87 -28.51 -29.66
CA ALA A 172 6.41 -29.76 -29.13
C ALA A 172 5.62 -30.30 -27.91
N TYR A 173 4.88 -29.43 -27.21
CA TYR A 173 4.09 -29.78 -26.02
C TYR A 173 2.57 -29.67 -26.24
N LYS A 174 2.10 -29.46 -27.49
CA LYS A 174 0.66 -29.33 -27.78
C LYS A 174 -0.17 -30.53 -27.34
N TYR A 175 0.37 -31.75 -27.50
CA TYR A 175 -0.32 -32.96 -27.07
C TYR A 175 -0.55 -32.96 -25.55
N VAL A 176 0.49 -32.61 -24.78
CA VAL A 176 0.43 -32.47 -23.31
C VAL A 176 -0.55 -31.35 -22.91
N GLY A 177 -0.51 -30.20 -23.58
CA GLY A 177 -1.43 -29.10 -23.33
C GLY A 177 -2.90 -29.45 -23.58
N THR A 178 -3.18 -30.34 -24.54
CA THR A 178 -4.54 -30.83 -24.82
C THR A 178 -5.03 -31.76 -23.71
N GLN A 179 -4.17 -32.66 -23.23
CA GLN A 179 -4.48 -33.55 -22.10
C GLN A 179 -4.76 -32.75 -20.81
N ILE A 180 -3.96 -31.72 -20.53
CA ILE A 180 -4.13 -30.87 -19.35
C ILE A 180 -5.49 -30.13 -19.41
N ARG A 181 -5.88 -29.58 -20.57
CA ARG A 181 -7.19 -28.90 -20.71
C ARG A 181 -8.39 -29.83 -20.54
N GLN A 182 -8.25 -31.11 -20.88
CA GLN A 182 -9.34 -32.10 -20.82
C GLN A 182 -9.46 -32.77 -19.44
N SER A 183 -8.45 -32.64 -18.58
CA SER A 183 -8.43 -33.21 -17.25
C SER A 183 -9.32 -32.37 -16.31
N LYS A 184 -10.43 -32.97 -15.83
CA LYS A 184 -11.44 -32.31 -14.97
C LYS A 184 -11.01 -32.10 -13.51
N THR A 185 -9.78 -32.44 -13.12
CA THR A 185 -9.35 -32.39 -11.72
C THR A 185 -7.87 -32.06 -11.65
N PHE A 186 -7.53 -30.93 -11.04
CA PHE A 186 -6.16 -30.65 -10.62
C PHE A 186 -6.17 -30.41 -9.12
N ALA A 187 -5.52 -31.33 -8.39
CA ALA A 187 -5.21 -31.14 -6.99
C ALA A 187 -4.25 -29.96 -6.83
N PRO A 188 -4.24 -29.26 -5.67
CA PRO A 188 -3.38 -28.12 -5.44
C PRO A 188 -1.92 -28.52 -5.60
N LEU A 189 -1.12 -27.68 -6.26
CA LEU A 189 0.33 -27.80 -6.22
C LEU A 189 0.79 -27.36 -4.82
N SER A 190 0.85 -28.33 -3.90
CA SER A 190 1.49 -28.22 -2.58
C SER A 190 2.97 -27.91 -2.70
#